data_AF-A0A562WTK9-F1
#
_entry.id   AF-A0A562WTK9-F1
#
_cell.length_a   1.000
_cell.length_b   1.000
_cell.length_c   1.000
_cell.angle_alpha   90.00
_cell.angle_beta   90.00
_cell.angle_gamma   90.00
#
_symmetry.space_group_name_H-M   'P 1'
#
loop_
_entity.id
_entity.type
_entity.pdbx_description
1 polymer ?
#
loop_
_entity_poly.entity_id
_entity_poly.type
_entity_poly.pdbx_seq_one_letter_code
_entity_poly.pdbx_strand_id
1 'polypeptide(L)'
;MPRSFRSTPRPVQAKSQEELDDLVRRLKGEQTRPENYRERSLKIHGWICAKCGREFELANLQLLTVHHKDGNHNNNPPDGSNWENLCVYCHDDEHSRSILADFLQGSDGKK
;
A
#
# COMPACT_ATOMS: atom_id res chain seq x y z
N MET A 1 25.22 -29.73 36.50
CA MET A 1 24.40 -28.50 36.59
C MET A 1 24.45 -27.78 35.25
N PRO A 2 23.32 -27.50 34.57
CA PRO A 2 23.34 -26.78 33.31
C PRO A 2 23.55 -25.28 33.56
N ARG A 3 24.48 -24.65 32.83
CA ARG A 3 24.70 -23.21 32.88
C ARG A 3 23.58 -22.51 32.09
N SER A 4 22.69 -21.84 32.81
CA SER A 4 21.69 -20.94 32.23
C SER A 4 22.40 -19.73 31.58
N PHE A 5 22.43 -19.68 30.25
CA PHE A 5 22.78 -18.47 29.52
C PHE A 5 21.60 -17.48 29.62
N ARG A 6 21.71 -16.47 30.51
CA ARG A 6 20.83 -15.30 30.47
C ARG A 6 21.45 -14.26 29.55
N SER A 7 20.81 -14.01 28.41
CA SER A 7 21.11 -12.86 27.56
C SER A 7 20.68 -11.59 28.30
N THR A 8 21.62 -10.72 28.67
CA THR A 8 21.28 -9.39 29.17
C THR A 8 20.90 -8.49 27.98
N PRO A 9 19.79 -7.72 28.04
CA PRO A 9 19.46 -6.77 26.99
C PRO A 9 20.56 -5.71 26.86
N ARG A 10 21.06 -5.46 25.64
CA ARG A 10 21.94 -4.32 25.38
C ARG A 10 21.15 -3.02 25.59
N PRO A 11 21.73 -2.00 26.22
CA PRO A 11 21.10 -0.69 26.31
C PRO A 11 20.97 -0.11 24.90
N VAL A 12 19.74 0.07 24.42
CA VAL A 12 19.44 0.79 23.19
C VAL A 12 19.57 2.28 23.50
N GLN A 13 20.45 2.98 22.77
CA GLN A 13 20.61 4.42 22.93
C GLN A 13 19.33 5.14 22.47
N ALA A 14 18.84 6.07 23.27
CA ALA A 14 17.72 6.92 22.91
C ALA A 14 18.14 7.87 21.78
N LYS A 15 17.34 7.91 20.70
CA LYS A 15 17.55 8.83 19.57
C LYS A 15 17.43 10.28 20.03
N SER A 16 18.21 11.17 19.43
CA SER A 16 18.12 12.61 19.68
C SER A 16 16.80 13.18 19.17
N GLN A 17 16.40 14.34 19.69
CA GLN A 17 15.17 15.01 19.25
C GLN A 17 15.18 15.32 17.73
N GLU A 18 16.35 15.70 17.19
CA GLU A 18 16.51 15.99 15.76
C GLU A 18 16.36 14.74 14.90
N GLU A 19 16.85 13.59 15.37
CA GLU A 19 16.68 12.30 14.68
C GLU A 19 15.22 11.84 14.69
N LEU A 20 14.49 12.12 15.78
CA LEU A 20 13.06 11.85 15.88
C LEU A 20 12.27 12.74 14.94
N ASP A 21 12.58 14.03 14.87
CA ASP A 21 11.89 14.98 14.00
C ASP A 21 12.15 14.69 12.51
N ASP A 22 13.37 14.31 12.14
CA ASP A 22 13.68 13.89 10.77
C ASP A 22 12.96 12.58 10.40
N LEU A 23 12.88 11.62 11.33
CA LEU A 23 12.12 10.39 11.14
C LEU A 23 10.63 10.69 10.93
N VAL A 24 10.03 11.54 11.77
CA VAL A 24 8.62 11.95 11.64
C VAL A 24 8.38 12.67 10.31
N ARG A 25 9.30 13.54 9.89
CA ARG A 25 9.20 14.24 8.59
C ARG A 25 9.24 13.29 7.41
N ARG A 26 10.14 12.29 7.41
CA ARG A 26 10.19 11.25 6.37
C ARG A 26 8.89 10.46 6.31
N LEU A 27 8.42 9.99 7.46
CA LEU A 27 7.15 9.24 7.56
C LEU A 27 5.96 10.07 7.08
N LYS A 28 5.90 11.37 7.38
CA LYS A 28 4.84 12.26 6.88
C LYS A 28 4.96 12.55 5.38
N GLY A 29 6.17 12.71 4.84
CA GLY A 29 6.40 12.97 3.42
C GLY A 29 6.00 11.81 2.50
N GLU A 30 6.10 10.57 2.98
CA GLU A 30 5.58 9.39 2.29
C GLU A 30 4.04 9.37 2.27
N GLN A 31 3.40 9.92 3.31
CA GLN A 31 1.94 9.93 3.50
C GLN A 31 1.23 11.09 2.77
N THR A 32 1.92 12.13 2.30
CA THR A 32 1.30 13.33 1.68
C THR A 32 1.15 13.26 0.16
N ARG A 33 1.64 12.19 -0.48
CA ARG A 33 1.48 11.96 -1.93
C ARG A 33 0.15 11.33 -2.39
N PRO A 34 -0.69 10.69 -1.55
CA PRO A 34 -1.87 9.96 -2.02
C PRO A 34 -2.99 10.85 -2.54
N GLU A 35 -3.11 12.07 -2.02
CA GLU A 35 -4.28 12.90 -2.31
C GLU A 35 -4.31 13.38 -3.77
N ASN A 36 -3.15 13.75 -4.33
CA ASN A 36 -3.09 14.28 -5.69
C ASN A 36 -3.41 13.24 -6.78
N TYR A 37 -2.94 11.99 -6.65
CA TYR A 37 -3.26 10.96 -7.66
C TYR A 37 -4.64 10.35 -7.43
N ARG A 38 -5.12 10.30 -6.18
CA ARG A 38 -6.47 9.84 -5.86
C ARG A 38 -7.51 10.73 -6.51
N GLU A 39 -7.40 12.04 -6.33
CA GLU A 39 -8.31 13.00 -6.94
C GLU A 39 -8.30 12.90 -8.47
N ARG A 40 -7.12 12.74 -9.08
CA ARG A 40 -6.98 12.54 -10.53
C ARG A 40 -7.66 11.24 -10.99
N SER A 41 -7.42 10.13 -10.28
CA SER A 41 -8.02 8.83 -10.58
C SER A 41 -9.55 8.89 -10.51
N LEU A 42 -10.10 9.53 -9.47
CA LEU A 42 -11.54 9.72 -9.32
C LEU A 42 -12.14 10.60 -10.42
N LYS A 43 -11.38 11.59 -10.92
CA LYS A 43 -11.81 12.46 -12.03
C LYS A 43 -11.78 11.76 -13.39
N ILE A 44 -10.80 10.89 -13.63
CA ILE A 44 -10.62 10.18 -14.91
C ILE A 44 -11.54 8.95 -14.99
N HIS A 45 -11.54 8.12 -13.93
CA HIS A 45 -12.21 6.82 -13.92
C HIS A 45 -13.60 6.85 -13.27
N GLY A 46 -13.99 7.99 -12.69
CA GLY A 46 -15.29 8.17 -12.04
C GLY A 46 -15.40 7.45 -10.70
N TRP A 47 -16.59 7.54 -10.11
CA TRP A 47 -16.90 6.97 -8.79
C TRP A 47 -17.51 5.57 -8.91
N ILE A 48 -16.86 4.71 -9.71
CA ILE A 48 -17.32 3.35 -9.97
C ILE A 48 -16.17 2.36 -9.77
N CYS A 49 -16.46 1.20 -9.20
CA CYS A 49 -15.51 0.11 -9.11
C CYS A 49 -15.32 -0.54 -10.48
N ALA A 50 -14.10 -0.53 -11.02
CA ALA A 50 -13.78 -1.13 -12.31
C ALA A 50 -13.99 -2.65 -12.37
N LYS A 51 -13.98 -3.33 -11.21
CA LYS A 51 -14.10 -4.79 -11.11
C LYS A 51 -15.53 -5.30 -10.93
N CYS A 52 -16.32 -4.65 -10.06
CA CYS A 52 -17.69 -5.10 -9.76
C CYS A 52 -18.79 -4.15 -10.22
N GLY A 53 -18.45 -3.00 -10.81
CA GLY A 53 -19.41 -2.03 -11.33
C GLY A 53 -20.22 -1.27 -10.26
N ARG A 54 -19.91 -1.44 -8.97
CA ARG A 54 -20.58 -0.69 -7.91
C ARG A 54 -20.25 0.81 -8.02
N GLU A 55 -21.29 1.63 -8.06
CA GLU A 55 -21.17 3.09 -8.00
C GLU A 55 -21.12 3.60 -6.56
N PHE A 56 -20.47 4.74 -6.39
CA PHE A 56 -20.23 5.39 -5.12
C PHE A 56 -20.71 6.84 -5.18
N GLU A 57 -21.06 7.37 -4.01
CA GLU A 57 -21.45 8.75 -3.77
C GLU A 57 -20.48 9.38 -2.78
N LEU A 58 -20.56 10.70 -2.60
CA LEU A 58 -19.68 11.43 -1.67
C LEU A 58 -19.70 10.83 -0.25
N ALA A 59 -20.85 10.33 0.23
CA ALA A 59 -21.00 9.75 1.55
C ALA A 59 -20.21 8.44 1.75
N ASN A 60 -19.90 7.70 0.69
CA ASN A 60 -19.22 6.41 0.75
C ASN A 60 -17.96 6.34 -0.14
N LEU A 61 -17.55 7.44 -0.77
CA LEU A 61 -16.41 7.54 -1.68
C LEU A 61 -15.07 7.11 -1.06
N GLN A 62 -14.95 7.21 0.27
CA GLN A 62 -13.80 6.68 1.02
C GLN A 62 -13.59 5.16 0.86
N LEU A 63 -14.64 4.41 0.50
CA LEU A 63 -14.60 2.97 0.24
C LEU A 63 -14.15 2.61 -1.18
N LEU A 64 -13.92 3.61 -2.04
CA LEU A 64 -13.36 3.46 -3.37
C LEU A 64 -11.88 3.85 -3.30
N THR A 65 -10.97 2.93 -3.61
CA THR A 65 -9.52 3.10 -3.50
C THR A 65 -8.86 3.04 -4.88
N VAL A 66 -7.69 3.67 -5.01
CA VAL A 66 -6.88 3.58 -6.23
C VAL A 66 -6.02 2.33 -6.15
N HIS A 67 -6.09 1.49 -7.18
CA HIS A 67 -5.24 0.33 -7.37
C HIS A 67 -4.21 0.63 -8.47
N HIS A 68 -2.94 0.29 -8.24
CA HIS A 68 -1.86 0.38 -9.22
C HIS A 68 -1.71 -0.95 -9.94
N LYS A 69 -2.00 -0.98 -11.25
CA LYS A 69 -2.01 -2.22 -12.06
C LYS A 69 -0.66 -2.91 -12.13
N ASP A 70 0.42 -2.13 -12.13
CA ASP A 70 1.81 -2.64 -12.16
C ASP A 70 2.40 -2.87 -10.76
N GLY A 71 1.65 -2.62 -9.68
CA GLY A 71 2.12 -2.70 -8.30
C GLY A 71 3.10 -1.60 -7.87
N ASN A 72 3.50 -0.70 -8.77
CA ASN A 72 4.44 0.37 -8.49
C ASN A 72 3.73 1.68 -8.14
N HIS A 73 3.64 1.94 -6.84
CA HIS A 73 3.05 3.15 -6.26
C HIS A 73 3.71 4.47 -6.71
N ASN A 74 4.90 4.43 -7.30
CA ASN A 74 5.59 5.60 -7.84
C ASN A 74 5.27 5.86 -9.32
N ASN A 75 4.74 4.87 -10.05
CA ASN A 75 4.35 5.03 -11.45
C ASN A 75 2.97 5.68 -11.54
N ASN A 76 2.98 7.02 -11.63
CA ASN A 76 1.81 7.88 -11.50
C ASN A 76 1.57 8.72 -12.76
N PRO A 77 1.23 8.10 -13.90
CA PRO A 77 1.11 8.81 -15.16
C PRO A 77 -0.09 9.77 -15.16
N PRO A 78 0.01 10.95 -15.80
CA PRO A 78 -1.02 11.99 -15.73
C PRO A 78 -2.34 11.61 -16.42
N ASP A 79 -2.30 10.61 -17.31
CA ASP A 79 -3.48 10.06 -18.00
C ASP A 79 -4.21 8.98 -17.17
N GLY A 80 -3.66 8.60 -16.01
CA GLY A 80 -4.23 7.58 -15.13
C GLY A 80 -4.19 6.16 -15.68
N SER A 81 -3.38 5.88 -16.71
CA SER A 81 -3.31 4.58 -17.38
C SER A 81 -2.90 3.42 -16.45
N ASN A 82 -2.04 3.69 -15.47
CA ASN A 82 -1.58 2.70 -14.48
C ASN A 82 -2.55 2.48 -13.30
N TRP A 83 -3.66 3.22 -13.26
CA TRP A 83 -4.59 3.17 -12.14
C TRP A 83 -5.95 2.61 -12.52
N GLU A 84 -6.65 2.08 -11.52
CA GLU A 84 -8.08 1.82 -11.57
C GLU A 84 -8.70 2.08 -10.20
N ASN A 85 -9.99 2.44 -10.18
CA ASN A 85 -10.72 2.63 -8.92
C ASN A 85 -11.40 1.30 -8.55
N LEU A 86 -11.08 0.75 -7.38
CA LEU A 86 -11.66 -0.49 -6.87
C LEU A 86 -12.33 -0.25 -5.52
N CYS A 87 -13.44 -0.92 -5.26
CA CYS A 87 -13.96 -0.96 -3.90
C CYS A 87 -12.99 -1.73 -3.00
N VAL A 88 -12.96 -1.41 -1.70
CA VAL A 88 -12.05 -2.06 -0.73
C VAL A 88 -12.02 -3.58 -0.85
N TYR A 89 -13.18 -4.22 -1.08
CA TYR A 89 -13.25 -5.68 -1.22
C TYR A 89 -12.62 -6.20 -2.52
N CYS A 90 -12.80 -5.49 -3.64
CA CYS A 90 -12.19 -5.85 -4.91
C CYS A 90 -10.68 -5.59 -4.89
N HIS A 91 -10.27 -4.55 -4.19
CA HIS A 91 -8.87 -4.19 -4.02
C HIS A 91 -8.12 -5.27 -3.23
N ASP A 92 -8.66 -5.69 -2.09
CA ASP A 92 -8.05 -6.73 -1.26
C ASP A 92 -7.98 -8.09 -1.97
N ASP A 93 -9.01 -8.46 -2.75
CA ASP A 93 -9.01 -9.68 -3.56
C ASP A 93 -7.92 -9.66 -4.65
N GLU A 94 -7.67 -8.51 -5.29
CA GLU A 94 -6.62 -8.39 -6.30
C GLU A 94 -5.22 -8.57 -5.70
N HIS A 95 -4.94 -7.87 -4.59
CA HIS A 95 -3.67 -8.05 -3.87
C HIS A 95 -3.47 -9.49 -3.37
N SER A 96 -4.54 -10.11 -2.86
CA SER A 96 -4.51 -11.50 -2.39
C SER A 96 -4.19 -12.49 -3.52
N ARG A 97 -4.75 -12.26 -4.72
CA ARG A 97 -4.47 -13.07 -5.91
C ARG A 97 -3.03 -12.92 -6.37
N SER A 98 -2.50 -11.70 -6.39
CA SER A 98 -1.10 -11.45 -6.76
C SER A 98 -0.14 -12.18 -5.84
N ILE A 99 -0.32 -12.06 -4.51
CA ILE A 99 0.52 -12.74 -3.51
C ILE A 99 0.45 -14.27 -3.69
N LEU A 100 -0.75 -14.81 -3.93
CA LEU A 100 -0.91 -16.25 -4.17
C LEU A 100 -0.20 -16.69 -5.46
N ALA A 101 -0.29 -15.90 -6.54
CA ALA A 101 0.39 -16.19 -7.79
C ALA A 101 1.92 -16.22 -7.61
N ASP A 102 2.49 -15.24 -6.89
CA ASP A 102 3.92 -15.19 -6.57
C ASP A 102 4.36 -16.43 -5.77
N PHE A 103 3.56 -16.84 -4.78
CA PHE A 103 3.83 -18.03 -3.98
C PHE A 103 3.84 -19.31 -4.83
N LEU A 104 2.85 -19.48 -5.71
CA LEU A 104 2.75 -20.65 -6.58
C LEU A 104 3.89 -20.68 -7.61
N GLN A 105 4.23 -19.56 -8.23
CA GLN A 105 5.32 -19.49 -9.21
C GLN A 105 6.69 -19.78 -8.58
N GLY A 106 6.91 -19.37 -7.33
CA GLY A 106 8.09 -19.74 -6.55
C GLY A 106 8.18 -21.23 -6.19
N SER A 107 7.07 -21.97 -6.24
CA SER A 107 7.04 -23.40 -5.95
C SER A 107 7.38 -24.30 -7.15
N ASP A 108 7.28 -23.77 -8.37
CA ASP A 108 7.61 -24.50 -9.61
C ASP A 108 9.11 -24.50 -9.96
N GLY A 109 9.93 -23.72 -9.24
CA GLY A 109 11.39 -23.60 -9.46
C GLY A 109 12.27 -24.70 -8.84
N LYS A 110 11.68 -25.76 -8.29
CA LYS A 110 12.42 -26.90 -7.72
C LYS A 110 12.23 -28.17 -8.57
N LYS A 111 12.99 -28.26 -9.66
CA LYS A 111 13.34 -29.54 -10.31
C LYS A 111 14.82 -29.52 -10.66
#